data_AF-A0A4Q7DUJ4-F1
#
_entry.id   AF-A0A4Q7DUJ4-F1
#
_cell.length_a   1.000
_cell.length_b   1.000
_cell.length_c   1.000
_cell.angle_alpha   90.00
_cell.angle_beta   90.00
_cell.angle_gamma   90.00
#
_symmetry.space_group_name_H-M   'P 1'
#
loop_
_entity.id
_entity.type
_entity.pdbx_description
1 polymer ?
#
loop_
_entity_poly.entity_id
_entity_poly.type
_entity_poly.pdbx_seq_one_letter_code
_entity_poly.pdbx_strand_id
1 'polypeptide(L)'
;MTLKYASKWKLLVFAVFAAAKALQAVFIAYVFQEFINFAGNPKGSLLQLTIKAVVGIVLFACLALIYQIMQANIIKDVNLKIKEQATKYLLYSDNSDPKFDLSFMTNGLKQVESHRVEAELDIIFNGLQFIAAFAAAMLSSWALSLIFLVASLAPGLLQNVFGPKIEAASSAWEGENSKYTEAMTDTINFSAFARLYDAEDSIYSRMLHYSQRMETALAKMKKAEMVTTSHHFLCLRLQHDHSFQPGDLLCDSRADHFGDLHDDLPAGQQLYQSYCRYLFFGQ
;
A
#
# COMPACT_ATOMS: atom_id res chain seq x y z
N MET A 1 9.98 17.24 1.47
CA MET A 1 8.72 17.05 0.73
C MET A 1 8.90 17.50 -0.70
N THR A 2 8.66 16.60 -1.64
CA THR A 2 8.71 16.88 -3.10
C THR A 2 7.65 17.88 -3.54
N LEU A 3 6.56 18.00 -2.78
CA LEU A 3 5.52 19.03 -2.97
C LEU A 3 6.01 20.48 -2.95
N LYS A 4 7.20 20.78 -2.39
CA LYS A 4 7.76 22.14 -2.40
C LYS A 4 8.00 22.67 -3.83
N TYR A 5 8.12 21.78 -4.81
CA TYR A 5 8.31 22.14 -6.21
C TYR A 5 7.00 22.44 -6.94
N ALA A 6 5.83 22.11 -6.37
CA ALA A 6 4.53 22.44 -6.95
C ALA A 6 4.13 23.91 -6.68
N SER A 7 3.27 24.46 -7.55
CA SER A 7 2.70 25.81 -7.36
C SER A 7 1.83 25.86 -6.11
N LYS A 8 2.12 26.79 -5.19
CA LYS A 8 1.36 26.98 -3.93
C LYS A 8 -0.14 27.22 -4.18
N TRP A 9 -0.47 27.89 -5.28
CA TRP A 9 -1.87 28.12 -5.68
C TRP A 9 -2.57 26.84 -6.11
N LYS A 10 -1.92 26.01 -6.94
CA LYS A 10 -2.47 24.71 -7.35
C LYS A 10 -2.67 23.77 -6.16
N LEU A 11 -1.78 23.82 -5.17
CA LEU A 11 -1.90 23.06 -3.93
C LEU A 11 -3.07 23.53 -3.07
N LEU A 12 -3.33 24.84 -3.00
CA LEU A 12 -4.47 25.39 -2.27
C LEU A 12 -5.79 24.95 -2.92
N VAL A 13 -5.92 25.11 -4.25
CA VAL A 13 -7.11 24.67 -4.98
C VAL A 13 -7.30 23.16 -4.83
N PHE A 14 -6.21 22.38 -4.90
CA PHE A 14 -6.25 20.94 -4.65
C PHE A 14 -6.79 20.62 -3.25
N ALA A 15 -6.33 21.31 -2.20
CA ALA A 15 -6.79 21.08 -0.83
C ALA A 15 -8.31 21.35 -0.67
N VAL A 16 -8.85 22.35 -1.36
CA VAL A 16 -10.30 22.64 -1.34
C VAL A 16 -11.10 21.50 -2.00
N PHE A 17 -10.68 21.03 -3.18
CA PHE A 17 -11.34 19.91 -3.85
C PHE A 17 -11.13 18.58 -3.10
N ALA A 18 -9.98 18.40 -2.46
CA ALA A 18 -9.70 17.26 -1.59
C ALA A 18 -10.65 17.24 -0.39
N ALA A 19 -10.87 18.39 0.26
CA ALA A 19 -11.84 18.51 1.36
C ALA A 19 -13.28 18.25 0.90
N ALA A 20 -13.66 18.75 -0.28
CA ALA A 20 -14.98 18.48 -0.86
C ALA A 20 -15.17 16.98 -1.17
N LYS A 21 -14.18 16.33 -1.79
CA LYS A 21 -14.19 14.88 -2.05
C LYS A 21 -14.21 14.07 -0.75
N ALA A 22 -13.49 14.51 0.29
CA ALA A 22 -13.39 13.79 1.56
C ALA A 22 -14.76 13.58 2.24
N LEU A 23 -15.72 14.49 2.01
CA LEU A 23 -17.10 14.36 2.49
C LEU A 23 -17.90 13.24 1.81
N GLN A 24 -17.41 12.67 0.71
CA GLN A 24 -18.09 11.59 -0.01
C GLN A 24 -18.37 10.39 0.90
N ALA A 25 -17.39 9.96 1.69
CA ALA A 25 -17.56 8.81 2.59
C ALA A 25 -18.63 9.09 3.66
N VAL A 26 -18.68 10.32 4.17
CA VAL A 26 -19.69 10.77 5.14
C VAL A 26 -21.08 10.78 4.49
N PHE A 27 -21.18 11.28 3.26
CA PHE A 27 -22.45 11.29 2.52
C PHE A 27 -22.98 9.87 2.27
N ILE A 28 -22.12 8.94 1.87
CA ILE A 28 -22.50 7.54 1.66
C ILE A 28 -23.05 6.95 2.96
N ALA A 29 -22.34 7.11 4.08
CA ALA A 29 -22.79 6.64 5.38
C ALA A 29 -24.15 7.25 5.80
N TYR A 30 -24.34 8.55 5.55
CA TYR A 30 -25.61 9.23 5.79
C TYR A 30 -26.76 8.64 4.96
N VAL A 31 -26.54 8.43 3.66
CA VAL A 31 -27.54 7.81 2.77
C VAL A 31 -27.90 6.41 3.26
N PHE A 32 -26.91 5.59 3.63
CA PHE A 32 -27.16 4.27 4.22
C PHE A 32 -28.01 4.35 5.49
N GLN A 33 -27.74 5.31 6.37
CA GLN A 33 -28.52 5.52 7.57
C GLN A 33 -29.98 5.92 7.26
N GLU A 34 -30.22 6.77 6.26
CA GLU A 34 -31.59 7.09 5.81
C GLU A 34 -32.33 5.84 5.29
N PHE A 35 -31.66 4.95 4.55
CA PHE A 35 -32.25 3.69 4.09
C PHE A 35 -32.60 2.74 5.25
N ILE A 36 -31.72 2.61 6.25
CA ILE A 36 -31.99 1.81 7.46
C ILE A 36 -33.19 2.36 8.22
N ASN A 37 -33.25 3.69 8.38
CA ASN A 37 -34.37 4.35 9.05
C ASN A 37 -35.69 4.15 8.30
N PHE A 38 -35.66 4.21 6.96
CA PHE A 38 -36.83 3.95 6.13
C PHE A 38 -37.30 2.49 6.24
N ALA A 39 -36.38 1.52 6.28
CA ALA A 39 -36.71 0.10 6.45
C ALA A 39 -37.31 -0.19 7.84
N GLY A 40 -36.83 0.47 8.89
CA GLY A 40 -37.34 0.31 10.26
C GLY A 40 -38.66 1.03 10.52
N ASN A 41 -38.86 2.23 9.94
CA ASN A 41 -40.08 3.01 10.07
C ASN A 41 -40.35 3.79 8.77
N PRO A 42 -41.18 3.27 7.85
CA PRO A 42 -41.37 3.89 6.54
C PRO A 42 -42.11 5.22 6.67
N LYS A 43 -41.35 6.32 6.63
CA LYS A 43 -41.86 7.70 6.56
C LYS A 43 -41.32 8.35 5.29
N GLY A 44 -42.23 8.85 4.45
CA GLY A 44 -41.89 9.47 3.17
C GLY A 44 -41.93 8.50 1.98
N SER A 45 -41.51 8.99 0.80
CA SER A 45 -41.47 8.20 -0.43
C SER A 45 -40.06 7.65 -0.68
N LEU A 46 -39.94 6.33 -0.82
CA LEU A 46 -38.69 5.65 -1.17
C LEU A 46 -38.06 6.24 -2.46
N LEU A 47 -38.90 6.61 -3.43
CA LEU A 47 -38.45 7.14 -4.71
C LEU A 47 -37.70 8.48 -4.53
N GLN A 48 -38.16 9.34 -3.62
CA GLN A 48 -37.47 10.60 -3.32
C GLN A 48 -36.12 10.37 -2.63
N LEU A 49 -36.05 9.38 -1.74
CA LEU A 49 -34.81 8.99 -1.08
C LEU A 49 -33.77 8.47 -2.09
N THR A 50 -34.19 7.56 -2.99
CA THR A 50 -33.33 7.01 -4.04
C THR A 50 -32.84 8.09 -5.00
N ILE A 51 -33.69 9.05 -5.41
CA ILE A 51 -33.26 10.16 -6.27
C ILE A 51 -32.18 11.01 -5.58
N LYS A 52 -32.36 11.35 -4.30
CA LYS A 52 -31.35 12.11 -3.54
C LYS A 52 -30.02 11.38 -3.47
N ALA A 53 -30.05 10.06 -3.22
CA ALA A 53 -28.86 9.22 -3.18
C ALA A 53 -28.13 9.21 -4.54
N VAL A 54 -28.85 8.95 -5.64
CA VAL A 54 -28.27 8.89 -6.99
C VAL A 54 -27.68 10.24 -7.39
N VAL A 55 -28.42 11.33 -7.18
CA VAL A 55 -27.93 12.69 -7.51
C VAL A 55 -26.67 13.03 -6.71
N GLY A 56 -26.65 12.70 -5.42
CA GLY A 56 -25.46 12.93 -4.59
C GLY A 56 -24.26 12.08 -5.03
N ILE A 57 -24.45 10.80 -5.33
CA ILE A 57 -23.38 9.91 -5.81
C ILE A 57 -22.81 10.44 -7.14
N VAL A 58 -23.67 10.83 -8.09
CA VAL A 58 -23.23 11.40 -9.37
C VAL A 58 -22.45 12.71 -9.16
N LEU A 59 -22.91 13.58 -8.26
CA LEU A 59 -22.21 14.81 -7.92
C LEU A 59 -20.81 14.52 -7.33
N PHE A 60 -20.71 13.59 -6.39
CA PHE A 60 -19.42 13.20 -5.81
C PHE A 60 -18.51 12.49 -6.82
N ALA A 61 -19.06 11.73 -7.77
CA ALA A 61 -18.29 11.14 -8.86
C ALA A 61 -17.66 12.22 -9.75
N CYS A 62 -18.41 13.28 -10.10
CA CYS A 62 -17.87 14.42 -10.82
C CYS A 62 -16.75 15.13 -10.05
N LEU A 63 -16.93 15.35 -8.74
CA LEU A 63 -15.88 15.92 -7.87
C LEU A 63 -14.63 15.03 -7.81
N ALA A 64 -14.81 13.71 -7.75
CA ALA A 64 -13.71 12.75 -7.73
C ALA A 64 -12.89 12.79 -9.04
N LEU A 65 -13.55 12.92 -10.19
CA LEU A 65 -12.86 13.07 -11.48
C LEU A 65 -12.03 14.36 -11.54
N ILE A 66 -12.60 15.49 -11.10
CA ILE A 66 -11.88 16.76 -11.05
C ILE A 66 -10.66 16.65 -10.14
N TYR A 67 -10.83 16.05 -8.96
CA TYR A 67 -9.75 15.78 -8.01
C TYR A 67 -8.63 14.93 -8.65
N GLN A 68 -8.97 13.82 -9.32
CA GLN A 68 -7.99 12.93 -9.96
C GLN A 68 -7.22 13.63 -11.09
N ILE A 69 -7.91 14.42 -11.92
CA ILE A 69 -7.27 15.20 -12.98
C ILE A 69 -6.30 16.23 -12.38
N MET A 70 -6.71 16.90 -11.30
CA MET A 70 -5.83 17.84 -10.59
C MET A 70 -4.61 17.15 -9.98
N GLN A 71 -4.80 15.99 -9.33
CA GLN A 71 -3.72 15.19 -8.76
C GLN A 71 -2.70 14.79 -9.83
N ALA A 72 -3.17 14.25 -10.97
CA ALA A 72 -2.33 13.87 -12.10
C ALA A 72 -1.53 15.05 -12.67
N ASN A 73 -2.14 16.22 -12.77
CA ASN A 73 -1.44 17.44 -13.23
C ASN A 73 -0.35 17.89 -12.25
N ILE A 74 -0.58 17.81 -10.94
CA ILE A 74 0.43 18.16 -9.93
C ILE A 74 1.59 17.17 -9.97
N ILE A 75 1.31 15.87 -10.06
CA ILE A 75 2.32 14.82 -10.19
C ILE A 75 3.19 15.07 -11.43
N LYS A 76 2.56 15.33 -12.58
CA LYS A 76 3.29 15.68 -13.81
C LYS A 76 4.20 16.90 -13.63
N ASP A 77 3.70 17.98 -13.05
CA ASP A 77 4.47 19.21 -12.84
C ASP A 77 5.69 18.99 -11.93
N VAL A 78 5.53 18.21 -10.86
CA VAL A 78 6.62 17.86 -9.93
C VAL A 78 7.64 16.96 -10.63
N ASN A 79 7.19 15.93 -11.35
CA ASN A 79 8.06 14.99 -12.04
C ASN A 79 8.89 15.69 -13.12
N LEU A 80 8.31 16.63 -13.87
CA LEU A 80 9.06 17.42 -14.85
C LEU A 80 10.17 18.27 -14.20
N LYS A 81 9.92 18.86 -13.03
CA LYS A 81 10.94 19.62 -12.29
C LYS A 81 12.05 18.74 -11.74
N ILE A 82 11.73 17.54 -11.26
CA ILE A 82 12.73 16.58 -10.80
C ILE A 82 13.61 16.14 -11.98
N LYS A 83 13.01 15.82 -13.13
CA LYS A 83 13.75 15.50 -14.37
C LYS A 83 14.66 16.65 -14.80
N GLU A 84 14.17 17.89 -14.77
CA GLU A 84 14.97 19.06 -15.12
C GLU A 84 16.20 19.21 -14.22
N GLN A 85 16.03 19.03 -12.89
CA GLN A 85 17.13 19.11 -11.93
C GLN A 85 18.13 17.95 -12.08
N ALA A 86 17.64 16.73 -12.28
CA ALA A 86 18.47 15.57 -12.48
C ALA A 86 19.31 15.69 -13.77
N THR A 87 18.68 16.12 -14.87
CA THR A 87 19.39 16.38 -16.14
C THR A 87 20.43 17.49 -16.00
N LYS A 88 20.11 18.59 -15.29
CA LYS A 88 21.11 19.64 -15.00
C LYS A 88 22.28 19.12 -14.19
N TYR A 89 22.03 18.28 -13.18
CA TYR A 89 23.10 17.68 -12.39
C TYR A 89 24.02 16.81 -13.26
N LEU A 90 23.47 15.98 -14.13
CA LEU A 90 24.27 15.11 -15.01
C LEU A 90 25.08 15.88 -16.06
N LEU A 91 24.55 16.97 -16.61
CA LEU A 91 25.24 17.74 -17.64
C LEU A 91 26.36 18.63 -17.09
N TYR A 92 26.25 19.06 -15.84
CA TYR A 92 27.13 20.10 -15.27
C TYR A 92 27.94 19.63 -14.05
N SER A 93 27.84 18.35 -13.65
CA SER A 93 28.64 17.76 -12.56
C SER A 93 29.90 17.08 -13.09
N ASP A 94 31.06 17.56 -12.64
CA ASP A 94 32.40 17.01 -12.96
C ASP A 94 32.69 15.65 -12.26
N ASN A 95 31.81 15.17 -11.37
CA ASN A 95 32.04 13.99 -10.51
C ASN A 95 31.01 12.86 -10.74
N SER A 96 30.56 12.65 -11.97
CA SER A 96 29.56 11.62 -12.30
C SER A 96 30.20 10.24 -12.54
N ASP A 97 29.80 9.22 -11.77
CA ASP A 97 30.00 7.82 -12.16
C ASP A 97 28.87 7.44 -13.13
N PRO A 98 29.16 7.23 -14.43
CA PRO A 98 28.15 7.06 -15.46
C PRO A 98 27.20 5.88 -15.20
N LYS A 99 27.65 4.84 -14.48
CA LYS A 99 26.82 3.66 -14.18
C LYS A 99 25.84 3.92 -13.05
N PHE A 100 26.28 4.59 -11.99
CA PHE A 100 25.43 4.94 -10.85
C PHE A 100 24.35 5.93 -11.27
N ASP A 101 24.73 6.91 -12.08
CA ASP A 101 23.83 7.94 -12.58
C ASP A 101 22.77 7.38 -13.54
N LEU A 102 23.13 6.43 -14.42
CA LEU A 102 22.16 5.79 -15.31
C LEU A 102 21.16 4.91 -14.54
N SER A 103 21.60 4.14 -13.55
CA SER A 103 20.73 3.32 -12.70
C SER A 103 19.76 4.19 -11.88
N PHE A 104 20.26 5.29 -11.30
CA PHE A 104 19.42 6.26 -10.60
C PHE A 104 18.38 6.89 -11.53
N MET A 105 18.77 7.31 -12.73
CA MET A 105 17.84 7.94 -13.69
C MET A 105 16.78 6.99 -14.25
N THR A 106 17.12 5.71 -14.43
CA THR A 106 16.22 4.75 -15.10
C THR A 106 15.31 4.01 -14.12
N ASN A 107 15.79 3.75 -12.90
CA ASN A 107 15.07 2.95 -11.90
C ASN A 107 14.68 3.77 -10.67
N GLY A 108 15.65 4.45 -10.04
CA GLY A 108 15.40 5.20 -8.79
C GLY A 108 14.45 6.39 -8.99
N LEU A 109 14.65 7.15 -10.07
CA LEU A 109 13.86 8.32 -10.39
C LEU A 109 12.41 7.94 -10.72
N LYS A 110 12.18 6.84 -11.45
CA LYS A 110 10.83 6.35 -11.75
C LYS A 110 10.03 6.00 -10.49
N GLN A 111 10.68 5.43 -9.48
CA GLN A 111 10.03 5.10 -8.22
C GLN A 111 9.58 6.38 -7.48
N VAL A 112 10.42 7.41 -7.48
CA VAL A 112 10.08 8.73 -6.91
C VAL A 112 8.94 9.40 -7.69
N GLU A 113 9.00 9.35 -9.02
CA GLU A 113 7.98 9.93 -9.92
C GLU A 113 6.61 9.28 -9.76
N SER A 114 6.58 7.95 -9.61
CA SER A 114 5.34 7.19 -9.65
C SER A 114 4.64 7.18 -8.28
N HIS A 115 5.39 7.07 -7.18
CA HIS A 115 4.77 6.75 -5.90
C HIS A 115 5.00 7.78 -4.81
N ARG A 116 6.09 8.57 -4.87
CA ARG A 116 6.41 9.47 -3.76
C ARG A 116 5.49 10.69 -3.72
N VAL A 117 5.26 11.32 -4.85
CA VAL A 117 4.42 12.52 -4.95
C VAL A 117 2.95 12.17 -4.69
N GLU A 118 2.50 11.03 -5.22
CA GLU A 118 1.17 10.49 -4.97
C GLU A 118 0.94 10.23 -3.48
N ALA A 119 1.86 9.51 -2.82
CA ALA A 119 1.76 9.24 -1.39
C ALA A 119 1.73 10.52 -0.53
N GLU A 120 2.51 11.54 -0.88
CA GLU A 120 2.47 12.82 -0.17
C GLU A 120 1.09 13.52 -0.31
N LEU A 121 0.45 13.45 -1.49
CA LEU A 121 -0.89 14.00 -1.72
C LEU A 121 -1.98 13.18 -1.02
N ASP A 122 -1.86 11.85 -1.04
CA ASP A 122 -2.81 10.95 -0.40
C ASP A 122 -2.80 11.11 1.12
N ILE A 123 -1.63 11.29 1.76
CA ILE A 123 -1.56 11.57 3.20
C ILE A 123 -2.40 12.80 3.57
N ILE A 124 -2.37 13.86 2.75
CA ILE A 124 -3.17 15.07 2.97
C ILE A 124 -4.66 14.76 2.81
N PHE A 125 -5.05 14.09 1.72
CA PHE A 125 -6.44 13.72 1.46
C PHE A 125 -7.01 12.81 2.57
N ASN A 126 -6.26 11.79 2.96
CA ASN A 126 -6.61 10.83 4.00
C ASN A 126 -6.75 11.50 5.36
N GLY A 127 -5.88 12.46 5.69
CA GLY A 127 -6.01 13.28 6.89
C GLY A 127 -7.30 14.10 6.92
N LEU A 128 -7.65 14.75 5.80
CA LEU A 128 -8.91 15.50 5.67
C LEU A 128 -10.13 14.57 5.78
N GLN A 129 -10.09 13.40 5.15
CA GLN A 129 -11.14 12.39 5.20
C GLN A 129 -11.33 11.86 6.62
N PHE A 130 -10.25 11.61 7.35
CA PHE A 130 -10.30 11.21 8.75
C PHE A 130 -11.00 12.28 9.60
N ILE A 131 -10.61 13.55 9.47
CA ILE A 131 -11.23 14.66 10.23
C ILE A 131 -12.73 14.78 9.91
N ALA A 132 -13.10 14.71 8.62
CA ALA A 132 -14.49 14.79 8.19
C ALA A 132 -15.34 13.62 8.73
N ALA A 133 -14.84 12.38 8.62
CA ALA A 133 -15.51 11.20 9.11
C ALA A 133 -15.63 11.21 10.65
N PHE A 134 -14.57 11.59 11.34
CA PHE A 134 -14.55 11.65 12.80
C PHE A 134 -15.52 12.72 13.32
N ALA A 135 -15.54 13.91 12.72
CA ALA A 135 -16.50 14.96 13.08
C ALA A 135 -17.95 14.50 12.85
N ALA A 136 -18.25 13.88 11.71
CA ALA A 136 -19.57 13.35 11.42
C ALA A 136 -20.00 12.24 12.40
N ALA A 137 -19.08 11.34 12.77
CA ALA A 137 -19.33 10.29 13.74
C ALA A 137 -19.65 10.89 15.14
N MET A 138 -18.84 11.85 15.60
CA MET A 138 -19.05 12.52 16.89
C MET A 138 -20.40 13.24 16.96
N LEU A 139 -20.86 13.84 15.86
CA LEU A 139 -22.18 14.48 15.76
C LEU A 139 -23.33 13.47 15.82
N SER A 140 -23.13 12.24 15.34
CA SER A 140 -24.13 11.17 15.37
C SER A 140 -24.24 10.55 16.76
N SER A 141 -23.13 10.05 17.32
CA SER A 141 -23.09 9.52 18.69
C SER A 141 -21.66 9.55 19.22
N TRP A 142 -21.41 10.40 20.22
CA TRP A 142 -20.07 10.59 20.79
C TRP A 142 -19.54 9.30 21.47
N ALA A 143 -20.40 8.55 22.15
CA ALA A 143 -19.99 7.34 22.88
C ALA A 143 -19.60 6.19 21.94
N LEU A 144 -20.44 5.92 20.93
CA LEU A 144 -20.17 4.86 19.95
C LEU A 144 -18.93 5.19 19.10
N SER A 145 -18.75 6.47 18.74
CA SER A 145 -17.58 6.94 17.99
C SER A 145 -16.27 6.72 18.75
N LEU A 146 -16.25 6.95 20.07
CA LEU A 146 -15.05 6.74 20.88
C LEU A 146 -14.68 5.24 20.96
N ILE A 147 -15.68 4.38 21.13
CA ILE A 147 -15.48 2.92 21.15
C ILE A 147 -14.91 2.45 19.80
N PHE A 148 -15.50 2.89 18.68
CA PHE A 148 -14.98 2.56 17.34
C PHE A 148 -13.58 3.12 17.07
N LEU A 149 -13.27 4.30 17.59
CA LEU A 149 -11.91 4.87 17.49
C LEU A 149 -10.89 4.00 18.21
N VAL A 150 -11.18 3.55 19.44
CA VAL A 150 -10.27 2.67 20.19
C VAL A 150 -10.15 1.30 19.50
N ALA A 151 -11.27 0.75 19.04
CA ALA A 151 -11.30 -0.53 18.35
C ALA A 151 -10.55 -0.48 17.00
N SER A 152 -10.64 0.62 16.25
CA SER A 152 -9.92 0.77 14.96
C SER A 152 -8.40 0.89 15.12
N LEU A 153 -7.91 1.23 16.31
CA LEU A 153 -6.48 1.23 16.63
C LEU A 153 -5.94 -0.17 16.97
N ALA A 154 -6.81 -1.14 17.26
CA ALA A 154 -6.39 -2.48 17.66
C ALA A 154 -5.46 -3.17 16.63
N PRO A 155 -5.70 -3.09 15.30
CA PRO A 155 -4.75 -3.62 14.32
C PRO A 155 -3.38 -2.96 14.38
N GLY A 156 -3.31 -1.66 14.63
CA GLY A 156 -2.04 -0.93 14.77
C GLY A 156 -1.25 -1.35 16.01
N LEU A 157 -1.93 -1.64 17.12
CA LEU A 157 -1.30 -2.17 18.32
C LEU A 157 -0.72 -3.58 18.09
N LEU A 158 -1.45 -4.44 17.37
CA LEU A 158 -0.95 -5.76 16.99
C LEU A 158 0.26 -5.64 16.05
N GLN A 159 0.23 -4.72 15.09
CA GLN A 159 1.36 -4.48 14.19
C GLN A 159 2.63 -4.09 14.94
N ASN A 160 2.53 -3.32 16.03
CA ASN A 160 3.71 -2.99 16.86
C ASN A 160 4.33 -4.20 17.56
N VAL A 161 3.56 -5.25 17.83
CA VAL A 161 4.05 -6.48 18.49
C VAL A 161 4.65 -7.45 17.47
N PHE A 162 4.01 -7.60 16.31
CA PHE A 162 4.43 -8.57 15.28
C PHE A 162 5.38 -7.99 14.24
N GLY A 163 5.33 -6.68 13.97
CA GLY A 163 6.18 -5.97 13.03
C GLY A 163 7.67 -6.21 13.25
N PRO A 164 8.21 -6.02 14.48
CA PRO A 164 9.62 -6.28 14.75
C PRO A 164 10.04 -7.74 14.52
N LYS A 165 9.12 -8.70 14.72
CA LYS A 165 9.41 -10.13 14.49
C LYS A 165 9.48 -10.44 13.00
N ILE A 166 8.61 -9.83 12.19
CA ILE A 166 8.64 -9.96 10.73
C ILE A 166 9.90 -9.28 10.19
N GLU A 167 10.22 -8.07 10.66
CA GLU A 167 11.38 -7.30 10.21
C GLU A 167 12.70 -8.04 10.51
N ALA A 168 12.83 -8.63 11.72
CA ALA A 168 13.98 -9.46 12.05
C ALA A 168 14.08 -10.72 11.16
N ALA A 169 12.95 -11.36 10.83
CA ALA A 169 12.94 -12.51 9.94
C ALA A 169 13.23 -12.13 8.47
N SER A 170 12.73 -10.98 8.02
CA SER A 170 13.01 -10.40 6.68
C SER A 170 14.48 -10.05 6.55
N SER A 171 15.07 -9.37 7.53
CA SER A 171 16.49 -9.02 7.53
C SER A 171 17.38 -10.27 7.53
N ALA A 172 17.00 -11.32 8.27
CA ALA A 172 17.70 -12.60 8.24
C ALA A 172 17.60 -13.28 6.86
N TRP A 173 16.42 -13.26 6.21
CA TRP A 173 16.24 -13.78 4.86
C TRP A 173 17.02 -12.97 3.81
N GLU A 174 16.97 -11.64 3.85
CA GLU A 174 17.72 -10.75 2.96
C GLU A 174 19.23 -11.01 3.06
N GLY A 175 19.74 -11.21 4.28
CA GLY A 175 21.15 -11.56 4.50
C GLY A 175 21.56 -12.90 3.89
N GLU A 176 20.69 -13.92 3.95
CA GLU A 176 20.95 -15.23 3.33
C GLU A 176 20.72 -15.21 1.81
N ASN A 177 19.74 -14.45 1.31
CA ASN A 177 19.48 -14.22 -0.11
C ASN A 177 20.66 -13.50 -0.78
N SER A 178 21.24 -12.50 -0.13
CA SER A 178 22.44 -11.82 -0.64
C SER A 178 23.62 -12.79 -0.81
N LYS A 179 23.85 -13.68 0.17
CA LYS A 179 24.92 -14.69 0.09
C LYS A 179 24.66 -15.71 -1.01
N TYR A 180 23.40 -16.10 -1.20
CA TYR A 180 22.99 -16.97 -2.29
C TYR A 180 23.28 -16.32 -3.66
N THR A 181 22.87 -15.06 -3.86
CA THR A 181 23.09 -14.34 -5.12
C THR A 181 24.57 -14.10 -5.41
N GLU A 182 25.37 -13.79 -4.39
CA GLU A 182 26.83 -13.68 -4.50
C GLU A 182 27.44 -15.04 -4.88
N ALA A 183 27.10 -16.11 -4.16
CA ALA A 183 27.57 -17.46 -4.46
C ALA A 183 27.13 -17.95 -5.85
N MET A 184 25.95 -17.56 -6.32
CA MET A 184 25.44 -17.86 -7.66
C MET A 184 26.25 -17.12 -8.72
N THR A 185 26.53 -15.83 -8.49
CA THR A 185 27.37 -15.02 -9.38
C THR A 185 28.78 -15.60 -9.50
N ASP A 186 29.40 -15.96 -8.37
CA ASP A 186 30.70 -16.62 -8.32
C ASP A 186 30.68 -17.97 -9.04
N THR A 187 29.63 -18.76 -8.85
CA THR A 187 29.48 -20.07 -9.50
C THR A 187 29.36 -19.93 -11.02
N ILE A 188 28.59 -18.95 -11.51
CA ILE A 188 28.48 -18.67 -12.94
C ILE A 188 29.84 -18.27 -13.50
N ASN A 189 30.52 -17.32 -12.85
CA ASN A 189 31.83 -16.82 -13.27
C ASN A 189 32.93 -17.89 -13.22
N PHE A 190 32.85 -18.84 -12.29
CA PHE A 190 33.85 -19.90 -12.09
C PHE A 190 33.50 -21.23 -12.78
N SER A 191 32.32 -21.35 -13.37
CA SER A 191 31.81 -22.61 -13.95
C SER A 191 32.73 -23.23 -15.01
N ALA A 192 33.40 -22.41 -15.82
CA ALA A 192 34.37 -22.90 -16.82
C ALA A 192 35.63 -23.48 -16.17
N PHE A 193 36.11 -22.89 -15.08
CA PHE A 193 37.24 -23.41 -14.32
C PHE A 193 36.87 -24.67 -13.54
N ALA A 194 35.66 -24.71 -12.97
CA ALA A 194 35.15 -25.89 -12.27
C ALA A 194 35.23 -27.15 -13.12
N ARG A 195 34.78 -27.06 -14.38
CA ARG A 195 34.83 -28.15 -15.37
C ARG A 195 36.22 -28.57 -15.78
N LEU A 196 37.17 -27.64 -15.79
CA LEU A 196 38.55 -27.93 -16.15
C LEU A 196 39.28 -28.72 -15.05
N TYR A 197 38.86 -28.55 -13.80
CA TYR A 197 39.48 -29.13 -12.61
C TYR A 197 38.64 -30.22 -11.93
N ASP A 198 37.55 -30.70 -12.57
CA ASP A 198 36.64 -31.74 -12.04
C ASP A 198 36.09 -31.40 -10.63
N ALA A 199 35.77 -30.11 -10.43
CA ALA A 199 35.35 -29.53 -9.14
C ALA A 199 33.84 -29.23 -9.07
N GLU A 200 33.05 -29.67 -10.06
CA GLU A 200 31.62 -29.39 -10.18
C GLU A 200 30.82 -29.82 -8.95
N ASP A 201 31.05 -31.04 -8.44
CA ASP A 201 30.32 -31.57 -7.29
C ASP A 201 30.56 -30.75 -6.00
N SER A 202 31.77 -30.22 -5.84
CA SER A 202 32.13 -29.35 -4.71
C SER A 202 31.41 -28.01 -4.79
N ILE A 203 31.32 -27.42 -5.99
CA ILE A 203 30.60 -26.16 -6.20
C ILE A 203 29.09 -26.37 -6.11
N TYR A 204 28.57 -27.47 -6.66
CA TYR A 204 27.16 -27.85 -6.61
C TYR A 204 26.68 -28.05 -5.16
N SER A 205 27.42 -28.83 -4.36
CA SER A 205 27.08 -29.05 -2.95
C SER A 205 27.13 -27.77 -2.12
N ARG A 206 28.11 -26.89 -2.37
CA ARG A 206 28.19 -25.55 -1.75
C ARG A 206 26.98 -24.68 -2.13
N MET A 207 26.59 -24.70 -3.41
CA MET A 207 25.44 -23.94 -3.91
C MET A 207 24.12 -24.45 -3.30
N LEU A 208 23.95 -25.78 -3.22
CA LEU A 208 22.79 -26.41 -2.59
C LEU A 208 22.66 -26.02 -1.12
N HIS A 209 23.78 -25.93 -0.39
CA HIS A 209 23.79 -25.48 1.00
C HIS A 209 23.34 -24.02 1.14
N TYR A 210 23.78 -23.11 0.26
CA TYR A 210 23.30 -21.73 0.26
C TYR A 210 21.81 -21.63 -0.09
N SER A 211 21.34 -22.40 -1.07
CA SER A 211 19.93 -22.47 -1.44
C SER A 211 19.05 -22.95 -0.28
N GLN A 212 19.43 -24.03 0.41
CA GLN A 212 18.69 -24.56 1.56
C GLN A 212 18.59 -23.55 2.72
N ARG A 213 19.67 -22.82 2.99
CA ARG A 213 19.68 -21.79 4.04
C ARG A 213 18.76 -20.62 3.71
N MET A 214 18.79 -20.16 2.45
CA MET A 214 17.90 -19.12 1.96
C MET A 214 16.43 -19.55 2.06
N GLU A 215 16.09 -20.75 1.57
CA GLU A 215 14.72 -21.30 1.62
C GLU A 215 14.23 -21.51 3.06
N THR A 216 15.10 -21.94 3.96
CA THR A 216 14.75 -22.10 5.37
C THR A 216 14.46 -20.75 6.03
N ALA A 217 15.25 -19.72 5.72
CA ALA A 217 15.02 -18.36 6.18
C ALA A 217 13.72 -17.78 5.60
N LEU A 218 13.44 -18.04 4.32
CA LEU A 218 12.21 -17.65 3.65
C LEU A 218 10.98 -18.28 4.31
N ALA A 219 11.02 -19.59 4.56
CA ALA A 219 9.94 -20.30 5.25
C ALA A 219 9.68 -19.75 6.65
N LYS A 220 10.72 -19.31 7.36
CA LYS A 220 10.58 -18.68 8.69
C LYS A 220 9.91 -17.31 8.59
N MET A 221 10.29 -16.49 7.61
CA MET A 221 9.65 -15.20 7.32
C MET A 221 8.17 -15.39 6.97
N LYS A 222 7.85 -16.30 6.04
CA LYS A 222 6.47 -16.60 5.65
C LYS A 222 5.59 -17.11 6.78
N LYS A 223 6.14 -17.92 7.69
CA LYS A 223 5.43 -18.35 8.90
C LYS A 223 5.13 -17.17 9.83
N ALA A 224 6.08 -16.24 10.01
CA ALA A 224 5.87 -15.04 10.82
C ALA A 224 4.81 -14.11 10.21
N GLU A 225 4.80 -13.97 8.88
CA GLU A 225 3.76 -13.24 8.14
C GLU A 225 2.37 -13.87 8.37
N MET A 226 2.24 -15.18 8.16
CA MET A 226 0.94 -15.89 8.25
C MET A 226 0.30 -15.83 9.64
N VAL A 227 1.11 -15.92 10.71
CA VAL A 227 0.61 -15.79 12.10
C VAL A 227 0.02 -14.39 12.33
N THR A 228 0.61 -13.37 11.71
CA THR A 228 0.17 -11.97 11.83
C THR A 228 -1.14 -11.75 11.06
N THR A 229 -1.24 -12.26 9.83
CA THR A 229 -2.46 -12.17 9.02
C THR A 229 -3.64 -12.91 9.67
N SER A 230 -3.39 -14.08 10.26
CA SER A 230 -4.44 -14.88 10.91
C SER A 230 -5.05 -14.17 12.13
N HIS A 231 -4.23 -13.49 12.93
CA HIS A 231 -4.71 -12.70 14.08
C HIS A 231 -5.41 -11.41 13.63
N HIS A 232 -4.97 -10.80 12.54
CA HIS A 232 -5.65 -9.64 11.94
C HIS A 232 -7.08 -9.98 11.49
N PHE A 233 -7.27 -11.14 10.84
CA PHE A 233 -8.60 -11.65 10.50
C PHE A 233 -9.47 -11.90 11.74
N LEU A 234 -8.88 -12.40 12.83
CA LEU A 234 -9.62 -12.63 14.07
C LEU A 234 -10.10 -11.30 14.70
N CYS A 235 -9.26 -10.27 14.68
CA CYS A 235 -9.63 -8.93 15.17
C CYS A 235 -10.71 -8.26 14.30
N LEU A 236 -10.62 -8.39 12.97
CA LEU A 236 -11.66 -7.89 12.07
C LEU A 236 -12.99 -8.64 12.27
N ARG A 237 -12.94 -9.96 12.54
CA ARG A 237 -14.13 -10.76 12.82
C ARG A 237 -14.82 -10.35 14.12
N LEU A 238 -14.06 -10.03 15.16
CA LEU A 238 -14.60 -9.51 16.42
C LEU A 238 -15.24 -8.11 16.29
N GLN A 239 -14.80 -7.31 15.32
CA GLN A 239 -15.39 -5.98 15.06
C GLN A 239 -16.73 -6.05 14.32
N HIS A 240 -17.01 -7.17 13.64
CA HIS A 240 -18.18 -7.37 12.79
C HIS A 240 -19.27 -8.25 13.42
N ASP A 241 -19.04 -8.77 14.63
CA ASP A 241 -19.92 -9.76 15.28
C ASP A 241 -21.07 -9.12 16.09
N HIS A 242 -21.81 -8.23 15.42
CA HIS A 242 -23.20 -7.93 15.76
C HIS A 242 -24.10 -8.29 14.57
N SER A 243 -23.92 -9.49 13.99
CA SER A 243 -24.95 -10.30 13.28
C SER A 243 -24.34 -11.22 12.22
N PHE A 244 -23.99 -12.48 12.54
CA PHE A 244 -24.27 -13.60 11.61
C PHE A 244 -24.11 -15.00 12.22
N GLN A 245 -24.97 -15.92 11.75
CA GLN A 245 -25.05 -17.34 12.11
C GLN A 245 -24.00 -18.21 11.37
N PRO A 246 -23.62 -19.39 11.89
CA PRO A 246 -22.56 -20.22 11.34
C PRO A 246 -23.08 -21.03 10.14
N GLY A 247 -22.60 -20.72 8.94
CA GLY A 247 -23.07 -21.37 7.71
C GLY A 247 -22.00 -21.67 6.66
N ASP A 248 -21.01 -20.79 6.44
CA ASP A 248 -20.10 -20.92 5.29
C ASP A 248 -18.62 -20.85 5.71
N LEU A 249 -18.11 -21.99 6.16
CA LEU A 249 -16.67 -22.31 6.08
C LEU A 249 -16.45 -23.14 4.81
N LEU A 250 -16.29 -22.47 3.69
CA LEU A 250 -15.72 -23.09 2.48
C LEU A 250 -14.47 -22.29 2.10
N CYS A 251 -13.33 -22.90 2.40
CA CYS A 251 -12.01 -22.47 1.96
C CYS A 251 -11.97 -22.42 0.42
N ASP A 252 -11.66 -21.26 -0.16
CA ASP A 252 -11.28 -21.18 -1.57
C ASP A 252 -9.76 -21.41 -1.68
N SER A 253 -9.41 -22.63 -2.09
CA SER A 253 -8.10 -23.00 -2.60
C SER A 253 -8.00 -22.53 -4.06
N ARG A 254 -7.48 -21.31 -4.27
CA ARG A 254 -6.99 -20.89 -5.59
C ARG A 254 -5.83 -19.90 -5.45
N ALA A 255 -4.70 -20.45 -5.05
CA ALA A 255 -3.39 -19.81 -5.09
C ALA A 255 -2.49 -20.55 -6.09
N ASP A 256 -2.97 -20.73 -7.32
CA ASP A 256 -2.17 -21.23 -8.43
C ASP A 256 -2.49 -20.33 -9.64
N HIS A 257 -1.44 -19.74 -10.23
CA HIS A 257 -1.43 -18.71 -11.28
C HIS A 257 -1.33 -17.25 -10.82
N PHE A 258 -0.16 -16.89 -10.27
CA PHE A 258 0.51 -15.63 -10.63
C PHE A 258 2.02 -15.90 -10.66
N GLY A 259 2.43 -16.60 -11.72
CA GLY A 259 3.81 -16.56 -12.18
C GLY A 259 3.98 -15.33 -13.07
N ASP A 260 5.18 -14.75 -12.98
CA ASP A 260 5.77 -13.74 -13.84
C ASP A 260 5.59 -12.25 -13.47
N LEU A 261 6.77 -11.66 -13.20
CA LEU A 261 7.13 -10.25 -13.01
C LEU A 261 6.79 -9.61 -11.66
N HIS A 262 7.69 -9.74 -10.67
CA HIS A 262 8.22 -8.65 -9.83
C HIS A 262 9.17 -9.21 -8.74
N ASP A 263 10.38 -9.63 -9.11
CA ASP A 263 11.34 -10.27 -8.19
C ASP A 263 12.33 -9.32 -7.47
N ASP A 264 12.14 -7.99 -7.54
CA ASP A 264 13.12 -7.02 -6.99
C ASP A 264 12.57 -6.06 -5.92
N LEU A 265 11.55 -6.44 -5.14
CA LEU A 265 11.17 -5.69 -3.93
C LEU A 265 11.17 -6.58 -2.67
N PRO A 266 11.79 -6.14 -1.56
CA PRO A 266 11.74 -6.88 -0.30
C PRO A 266 10.28 -7.03 0.16
N ALA A 267 9.91 -8.24 0.60
CA ALA A 267 8.54 -8.63 0.92
C ALA A 267 7.85 -7.68 1.94
N GLY A 268 8.62 -7.03 2.82
CA GLY A 268 8.11 -6.01 3.74
C GLY A 268 7.52 -4.77 3.05
N GLN A 269 8.02 -4.43 1.85
CA GLN A 269 7.53 -3.28 1.08
C GLN A 269 6.29 -3.63 0.24
N GLN A 270 6.17 -4.90 -0.20
CA GLN A 270 4.94 -5.43 -0.81
C GLN A 270 3.79 -5.46 0.21
N LEU A 271 4.06 -5.81 1.46
CA LEU A 271 3.09 -5.74 2.55
C LEU A 271 2.65 -4.30 2.84
N TYR A 272 3.55 -3.32 2.82
CA TYR A 272 3.16 -1.91 2.99
C TYR A 272 2.29 -1.40 1.83
N GLN A 273 2.59 -1.80 0.58
CA GLN A 273 1.74 -1.46 -0.56
C GLN A 273 0.39 -2.18 -0.52
N SER A 274 0.34 -3.46 -0.15
CA SER A 274 -0.94 -4.18 0.02
C SER A 274 -1.76 -3.67 1.20
N TYR A 275 -1.12 -3.28 2.31
CA TYR A 275 -1.78 -2.74 3.50
C TYR A 275 -2.33 -1.32 3.23
N CYS A 276 -1.58 -0.45 2.55
CA CYS A 276 -2.09 0.85 2.09
C CYS A 276 -3.19 0.70 1.05
N ARG A 277 -3.12 -0.28 0.14
CA ARG A 277 -4.16 -0.52 -0.86
C ARG A 277 -5.44 -1.05 -0.21
N TYR A 278 -5.36 -1.95 0.79
CA TYR A 278 -6.53 -2.47 1.51
C TYR A 278 -7.16 -1.48 2.50
N LEU A 279 -6.38 -0.59 3.15
CA LEU A 279 -6.92 0.40 4.10
C LEU A 279 -7.44 1.67 3.44
N PHE A 280 -6.93 2.07 2.26
CA PHE A 280 -7.37 3.29 1.57
C PHE A 280 -8.27 3.05 0.36
N PHE A 281 -8.17 1.90 -0.31
CA PHE A 281 -9.12 1.48 -1.33
C PHE A 281 -9.96 0.34 -0.76
N GLY A 282 -10.98 0.71 0.03
CA GLY A 282 -12.18 -0.12 0.13
C GLY A 282 -12.89 -0.11 -1.23
N GLN A 283 -12.36 -0.90 -2.17
CA GLN A 283 -13.02 -1.48 -3.34
C GLN A 283 -12.14 -2.58 -3.93
#